data_AF-A0A531NAM9-F1
#
_entry.id   AF-A0A531NAM9-F1
#
_cell.length_a   1.000
_cell.length_b   1.000
_cell.length_c   1.000
_cell.angle_alpha   90.00
_cell.angle_beta   90.00
_cell.angle_gamma   90.00
#
_symmetry.space_group_name_H-M   'P 1'
#
loop_
_entity.id
_entity.type
_entity.pdbx_description
1 polymer ?
#
loop_
_entity_poly.entity_id
_entity_poly.type
_entity_poly.pdbx_seq_one_letter_code
_entity_poly.pdbx_strand_id
1 'polypeptide(L)' 'GKDGVSVAVTGAGDDGVFRSKEIEAALAKSFDAASLNGVKVPAKTLMSDIHASSDYRANLIAVMAKRAVAAANA' A
#
# COMPACT_ATOMS: atom_id res chain seq x y z
N GLY A 1 -11.36 -0.47 12.57
CA GLY A 1 -12.28 -0.06 13.65
C GLY A 1 -13.69 0.07 13.10
N LYS A 2 -14.65 0.61 13.87
CA LYS A 2 -16.03 0.85 13.41
C LYS A 2 -16.14 1.67 12.11
N ASP A 3 -15.10 2.43 11.78
CA ASP A 3 -15.00 3.30 10.60
C ASP A 3 -14.25 2.65 9.41
N GLY A 4 -13.98 1.33 9.46
CA GLY A 4 -13.29 0.58 8.41
C GLY A 4 -11.76 0.61 8.50
N VAL A 5 -11.10 0.25 7.39
CA VAL A 5 -9.64 0.31 7.21
C VAL A 5 -9.31 1.46 6.25
N SER A 6 -8.34 2.29 6.63
CA SER A 6 -7.82 3.37 5.77
C SER A 6 -6.31 3.24 5.62
N VAL A 7 -5.79 3.38 4.40
CA VAL A 7 -4.40 3.17 4.04
C VAL A 7 -3.88 4.39 3.30
N ALA A 8 -2.98 5.14 3.95
CA ALA A 8 -2.24 6.23 3.33
C ALA A 8 -0.85 5.74 2.89
N VAL A 9 -0.48 6.06 1.66
CA VAL A 9 0.82 5.74 1.06
C VAL A 9 1.62 7.04 0.93
N THR A 10 2.83 7.04 1.47
CA THR A 10 3.73 8.20 1.50
C THR A 10 5.01 7.92 0.72
N GLY A 11 5.63 8.96 0.15
CA GLY A 11 6.95 8.85 -0.52
C GLY A 11 6.98 8.07 -1.83
N ALA A 12 5.81 7.80 -2.44
CA ALA A 12 5.73 7.03 -3.68
C ALA A 12 4.84 7.66 -4.77
N GLY A 13 3.84 8.47 -4.40
CA GLY A 13 2.97 9.15 -5.36
C GLY A 13 3.69 10.29 -6.06
N ASP A 14 3.36 10.51 -7.33
CA ASP A 14 3.80 11.67 -8.12
C ASP A 14 3.29 13.01 -7.53
N ASP A 15 2.03 13.05 -7.13
CA ASP A 15 1.37 14.20 -6.49
C ASP A 15 1.36 14.12 -4.95
N GLY A 16 2.30 13.37 -4.36
CA GLY A 16 2.49 13.28 -2.92
C GLY A 16 1.75 12.11 -2.26
N VAL A 17 1.16 12.37 -1.08
CA VAL A 17 0.50 11.33 -0.27
C VAL A 17 -0.84 10.99 -0.89
N PHE A 18 -1.13 9.69 -1.02
CA PHE A 18 -2.40 9.23 -1.57
C PHE A 18 -2.98 8.07 -0.76
N ARG A 19 -4.28 7.83 -0.97
CA ARG A 19 -5.03 6.74 -0.34
C ARG A 19 -5.10 5.54 -1.28
N SER A 20 -4.64 4.36 -0.86
CA SER A 20 -4.71 3.15 -1.70
C SER A 20 -6.00 2.37 -1.44
N LYS A 21 -6.93 2.45 -2.40
CA LYS A 21 -8.22 1.75 -2.33
C LYS A 21 -8.07 0.24 -2.49
N GLU A 22 -7.08 -0.22 -3.24
CA GLU A 22 -6.80 -1.63 -3.47
C GLU A 22 -6.40 -2.35 -2.18
N ILE A 23 -5.50 -1.72 -1.40
CA ILE A 23 -5.03 -2.26 -0.13
C ILE A 23 -6.16 -2.18 0.92
N GLU A 24 -6.93 -1.09 0.93
CA GLU A 24 -8.10 -0.98 1.81
C GLU A 24 -9.14 -2.06 1.55
N ALA A 25 -9.48 -2.32 0.29
CA ALA A 25 -10.43 -3.35 -0.08
C ALA A 25 -9.96 -4.75 0.34
N ALA A 26 -8.66 -5.01 0.29
CA ALA A 26 -8.08 -6.26 0.76
C ALA A 26 -8.16 -6.39 2.29
N LEU A 27 -7.76 -5.35 3.02
CA LEU A 27 -7.75 -5.35 4.49
C LEU A 27 -9.14 -5.25 5.12
N ALA A 28 -10.11 -4.69 4.39
CA ALA A 28 -11.50 -4.64 4.83
C ALA A 28 -12.13 -6.04 4.93
N LYS A 29 -11.66 -7.02 4.13
CA LYS A 29 -12.11 -8.42 4.22
C LYS A 29 -11.53 -9.15 5.42
N SER A 30 -10.25 -8.91 5.68
CA SER A 30 -9.54 -9.42 6.85
C SER A 30 -8.33 -8.54 7.10
N PHE A 31 -8.23 -7.99 8.30
CA PHE A 31 -7.12 -7.13 8.71
C PHE A 31 -5.90 -7.98 9.11
N ASP A 32 -5.32 -8.66 8.11
CA ASP A 32 -4.16 -9.54 8.26
C ASP A 32 -3.18 -9.33 7.09
N ALA A 33 -1.88 -9.54 7.34
CA ALA A 33 -0.84 -9.38 6.33
C ALA A 33 -1.03 -10.34 5.13
N ALA A 34 -1.61 -11.52 5.36
CA ALA A 34 -1.90 -12.49 4.31
C ALA A 34 -2.96 -11.98 3.31
N SER A 35 -3.88 -11.11 3.74
CA SER A 35 -4.88 -10.49 2.85
C SER A 35 -4.26 -9.64 1.74
N LEU A 36 -3.01 -9.20 1.92
CA LEU A 36 -2.27 -8.40 0.96
C LEU A 36 -1.46 -9.24 -0.04
N ASN A 37 -1.54 -10.56 0.02
CA ASN A 37 -0.88 -11.43 -0.95
C ASN A 37 -1.52 -11.28 -2.33
N GLY A 38 -0.72 -10.92 -3.33
CA GLY A 38 -1.18 -10.73 -4.71
C GLY A 38 -1.86 -9.38 -4.98
N VAL A 39 -1.99 -8.49 -3.98
CA VAL A 39 -2.47 -7.12 -4.19
C VAL A 39 -1.46 -6.38 -5.07
N LYS A 40 -1.95 -5.75 -6.14
CA LYS A 40 -1.16 -4.92 -7.04
C LYS A 40 -1.56 -3.46 -6.89
N VAL A 41 -0.57 -2.60 -6.71
CA VAL A 41 -0.75 -1.15 -6.73
C VAL A 41 -0.41 -0.65 -8.14
N PRO A 42 -1.26 0.17 -8.78
CA PRO A 42 -0.97 0.70 -10.10
C PRO A 42 0.26 1.62 -10.08
N ALA A 43 1.23 1.36 -10.95
CA ALA A 43 2.46 2.17 -11.05
C ALA A 43 2.28 3.51 -11.79
N LYS A 44 1.14 3.71 -12.47
CA LYS A 44 0.91 4.85 -13.37
C LYS A 44 0.98 6.22 -12.67
N THR A 45 0.63 6.27 -11.40
CA THR A 45 0.59 7.50 -10.58
C THR A 45 1.71 7.51 -9.55
N LEU A 46 2.81 6.81 -9.82
CA LEU A 46 3.96 6.73 -8.93
C LEU A 46 5.17 7.41 -9.56
N MET A 47 5.96 8.06 -8.71
CA MET A 47 7.19 8.72 -9.14
C MET A 47 8.21 7.69 -9.67
N SER A 48 8.98 8.10 -10.68
CA SER A 48 10.12 7.36 -11.19
C SER A 48 11.30 8.32 -11.27
N ASP A 49 12.39 7.99 -10.59
CA ASP A 49 13.59 8.84 -10.49
C ASP A 49 14.86 7.99 -10.45
N ILE A 50 16.01 8.64 -10.20
CA ILE A 50 17.32 7.98 -10.09
C ILE A 50 17.39 6.96 -8.94
N HIS A 51 16.46 6.98 -7.99
CA HIS A 51 16.44 6.10 -6.82
C HIS A 51 15.61 4.85 -7.06
N ALA A 52 14.51 4.96 -7.80
CA ALA A 52 13.63 3.84 -8.08
C ALA A 52 12.69 4.10 -9.25
N SER A 53 12.36 3.03 -9.97
CA SER A 53 11.26 3.02 -10.94
C SER A 53 9.89 3.03 -10.25
N SER A 54 8.87 3.48 -10.97
CA SER A 54 7.48 3.44 -10.53
C SER A 54 7.02 2.01 -10.20
N ASP A 55 7.40 1.02 -11.01
CA ASP A 55 7.10 -0.40 -10.77
C ASP A 55 7.74 -0.92 -9.47
N TYR A 56 8.98 -0.53 -9.20
CA TYR A 56 9.64 -0.90 -7.94
C TYR A 56 8.91 -0.29 -6.74
N ARG A 57 8.49 0.97 -6.84
CA ARG A 57 7.69 1.63 -5.78
C ARG A 57 6.33 0.97 -5.60
N ALA A 58 5.66 0.58 -6.68
CA ALA A 58 4.41 -0.17 -6.61
C ALA A 58 4.55 -1.47 -5.81
N ASN A 59 5.62 -2.23 -6.08
CA ASN A 59 5.93 -3.44 -5.31
C ASN A 59 6.26 -3.12 -3.85
N LEU A 60 7.07 -2.09 -3.61
CA LEU A 60 7.48 -1.69 -2.26
C LEU A 60 6.28 -1.28 -1.40
N ILE A 61 5.30 -0.59 -1.96
CA ILE A 61 4.07 -0.22 -1.25
C ILE A 61 3.37 -1.48 -0.70
N ALA A 62 3.24 -2.54 -1.48
CA ALA A 62 2.61 -3.79 -1.04
C ALA A 62 3.42 -4.47 0.08
N VAL A 63 4.76 -4.47 -0.01
CA VAL A 63 5.64 -5.01 1.02
C VAL A 63 5.53 -4.21 2.32
N MET A 64 5.54 -2.88 2.23
CA MET A 64 5.45 -2.00 3.40
C MET A 64 4.07 -2.08 4.06
N ALA A 65 3.00 -2.21 3.29
CA ALA A 65 1.65 -2.42 3.82
C ALA A 65 1.57 -3.72 4.64
N LYS A 66 2.18 -4.82 4.18
CA LYS A 66 2.26 -6.08 4.96
C LYS A 66 2.98 -5.89 6.29
N ARG A 67 4.11 -5.19 6.27
CA ARG A 67 4.88 -4.89 7.49
C ARG A 67 4.09 -4.01 8.45
N ALA A 68 3.39 -3.01 7.94
CA ALA A 68 2.57 -2.11 8.75
C ALA A 68 1.40 -2.85 9.42
N VAL A 69 0.71 -3.73 8.69
CA VAL A 69 -0.38 -4.55 9.26
C VAL A 69 0.15 -5.54 10.30
N ALA A 70 1.27 -6.20 10.02
CA ALA A 70 1.90 -7.09 10.99
C ALA A 70 2.29 -6.36 12.28
N ALA A 71 2.83 -5.14 12.18
CA ALA A 71 3.15 -4.30 13.33
C ALA A 71 1.91 -3.79 14.08
N ALA A 72 0.81 -3.52 13.37
CA ALA A 72 -0.45 -3.08 13.98
C ALA A 72 -1.19 -4.21 14.72
N ASN A 73 -0.90 -5.47 14.38
CA ASN A 73 -1.45 -6.67 15.03
C ASN A 73 -0.55 -7.23 16.16
N ALA A 74 0.62 -6.64 16.38
CA ALA A 74 1.55 -7.01 17.46
C ALA A 74 1.17 -6.33 18.78
#